data_AF-A0A8C9FIK3-F1
#
_entry.id   AF-A0A8C9FIK3-F1
#
_cell.length_a   1.000
_cell.length_b   1.000
_cell.length_c   1.000
_cell.angle_alpha   90.00
_cell.angle_beta   90.00
_cell.angle_gamma   90.00
#
_symmetry.space_group_name_H-M   'P 1'
#
loop_
_entity.id
_entity.type
_entity.pdbx_description
1 polymer ?
#
loop_
_entity_poly.entity_id
_entity_poly.type
_entity_poly.pdbx_seq_one_letter_code
_entity_poly.pdbx_strand_id
1 'polypeptide(L)'
;MAVCNTQYYWYDERGKKIKCTAPQYVDFVMSSVQKLVTDEDVFPTKYGKEFPNSFESLVKKICKYLFHVLAHIYSSHFKETLALELHGHLNTLYTHFILFIREFNLVDLKETTIMDDLTEVLCSSSGSSSNGSGNGSSNSAGAQNHVKER
;
A
#
# COMPACT_ATOMS: atom_id res chain seq x y z
N MET A 1 6.16 6.45 -18.05
CA MET A 1 6.87 6.77 -16.80
C MET A 1 7.74 5.61 -16.37
N ALA A 2 9.01 5.84 -16.02
CA ALA A 2 9.89 4.80 -15.50
C ALA A 2 9.88 4.82 -13.96
N VAL A 3 9.93 3.64 -13.35
CA VAL A 3 10.01 3.44 -11.89
C VAL A 3 10.98 2.29 -11.65
N CYS A 4 12.12 2.58 -11.00
CA CYS A 4 13.23 1.64 -10.91
C CYS A 4 13.59 1.07 -12.30
N ASN A 5 13.49 -0.24 -12.49
CA ASN A 5 13.74 -0.93 -13.77
C ASN A 5 12.47 -1.19 -14.60
N THR A 6 11.30 -0.70 -14.15
CA THR A 6 9.99 -0.97 -14.76
C THR A 6 9.47 0.25 -15.50
N GLN A 7 8.95 0.03 -16.71
CA GLN A 7 8.36 1.08 -17.54
C GLN A 7 6.82 0.99 -17.53
N TYR A 8 6.17 2.03 -17.01
CA TYR A 8 4.73 2.21 -17.08
C TYR A 8 4.31 2.98 -18.33
N TYR A 9 3.21 2.50 -18.92
CA TYR A 9 2.56 3.05 -20.11
C TYR A 9 1.13 3.46 -19.78
N TRP A 10 0.69 4.53 -20.44
CA TRP A 10 -0.70 4.97 -20.33
C TRP A 10 -1.53 4.29 -21.42
N TYR A 11 -2.78 4.00 -21.13
CA TYR A 11 -3.75 3.50 -22.09
C TYR A 11 -4.87 4.53 -22.20
N ASP A 12 -5.09 5.05 -23.40
CA ASP A 12 -6.19 5.99 -23.63
C ASP A 12 -7.56 5.29 -23.56
N GLU A 13 -8.64 6.08 -23.65
CA GLU A 13 -10.02 5.56 -23.62
C GLU A 13 -10.32 4.59 -24.78
N ARG A 14 -9.48 4.58 -25.84
CA ARG A 14 -9.58 3.69 -27.00
C ARG A 14 -8.69 2.45 -26.86
N GLY A 15 -8.01 2.28 -25.73
CA GLY A 15 -7.09 1.18 -25.46
C GLY A 15 -5.72 1.31 -26.12
N LYS A 16 -5.40 2.46 -26.73
CA LYS A 16 -4.10 2.69 -27.36
C LYS A 16 -3.04 2.93 -26.29
N LYS A 17 -1.94 2.17 -26.39
CA LYS A 17 -0.75 2.32 -25.55
C LYS A 17 0.00 3.61 -25.94
N ILE A 18 0.22 4.48 -24.96
CA ILE A 18 0.92 5.77 -25.11
C ILE A 18 2.16 5.77 -24.22
N LYS A 19 3.30 6.15 -24.81
CA LYS A 19 4.52 6.47 -24.07
C LYS A 19 4.47 7.96 -23.72
N CYS A 20 4.65 8.27 -22.45
CA CYS A 20 4.64 9.64 -21.93
C CYS A 20 5.74 9.83 -20.88
N THR A 21 6.13 11.07 -20.68
CA THR A 21 7.06 11.48 -19.62
C THR A 21 6.43 11.25 -18.24
N ALA A 22 7.23 11.26 -17.18
CA ALA A 22 6.72 11.14 -15.81
C ALA A 22 5.62 12.18 -15.47
N PRO A 23 5.83 13.50 -15.65
CA PRO A 23 4.80 14.48 -15.34
C PRO A 23 3.52 14.27 -16.16
N GLN A 24 3.62 14.02 -17.46
CA GLN A 24 2.46 13.73 -18.31
C GLN A 24 1.68 12.50 -17.83
N TYR A 25 2.38 11.45 -17.40
CA TYR A 25 1.73 10.25 -16.87
C TYR A 25 0.97 10.56 -15.58
N VAL A 26 1.58 11.31 -14.66
CA VAL A 26 0.94 11.73 -13.40
C VAL A 26 -0.30 12.58 -13.70
N ASP A 27 -0.22 13.53 -14.63
CA ASP A 27 -1.35 14.36 -15.04
C ASP A 27 -2.53 13.52 -15.58
N PHE A 28 -2.24 12.54 -16.44
CA PHE A 28 -3.27 11.63 -16.95
C PHE A 28 -3.89 10.77 -15.86
N VAL A 29 -3.08 10.24 -14.94
CA VAL A 29 -3.58 9.46 -13.80
C VAL A 29 -4.49 10.31 -12.92
N MET A 30 -4.01 11.48 -12.47
CA MET A 30 -4.77 12.33 -11.56
C MET A 30 -6.07 12.80 -12.21
N SER A 31 -6.02 13.22 -13.49
CA SER A 31 -7.22 13.64 -14.22
C SER A 31 -8.22 12.50 -14.42
N SER A 32 -7.73 11.30 -14.75
CA SER A 32 -8.59 10.12 -14.94
C SER A 32 -9.21 9.65 -13.64
N VAL A 33 -8.46 9.65 -12.54
CA VAL A 33 -8.98 9.28 -11.21
C VAL A 33 -10.03 10.30 -10.78
N GLN A 34 -9.73 11.61 -10.91
CA GLN A 34 -10.68 12.68 -10.60
C GLN A 34 -11.99 12.50 -11.37
N LYS A 35 -11.91 12.30 -12.70
CA LYS A 35 -13.10 12.08 -13.55
C LYS A 35 -13.95 10.92 -13.05
N LEU A 36 -13.32 9.80 -12.68
CA LEU A 36 -14.03 8.61 -12.19
C LEU A 36 -14.67 8.83 -10.82
N VAL A 37 -13.96 9.43 -9.86
CA VAL A 37 -14.48 9.60 -8.49
C VAL A 37 -15.57 10.67 -8.39
N THR A 38 -15.61 11.62 -9.33
CA THR A 38 -16.66 12.64 -9.39
C THR A 38 -17.86 12.25 -10.25
N ASP A 39 -17.80 11.11 -10.94
CA ASP A 39 -18.91 10.63 -11.78
C ASP A 39 -19.97 9.97 -10.89
N GLU A 40 -21.16 10.57 -10.79
CA GLU A 40 -22.27 10.05 -9.97
C GLU A 40 -22.84 8.71 -10.46
N ASP A 41 -22.54 8.29 -11.69
CA ASP A 41 -22.91 6.97 -12.20
C ASP A 41 -21.86 5.91 -11.85
N VAL A 42 -20.66 6.32 -11.44
CA VAL A 42 -19.60 5.43 -10.92
C VAL A 42 -19.57 5.41 -9.39
N PHE A 43 -19.63 6.59 -8.77
CA PHE A 43 -19.69 6.80 -7.32
C PHE A 43 -21.00 7.53 -6.97
N PRO A 44 -22.11 6.80 -6.81
CA PRO A 44 -23.40 7.40 -6.50
C PRO A 44 -23.39 8.16 -5.16
N THR A 45 -23.86 9.40 -5.19
CA THR A 45 -23.99 10.27 -4.01
C THR A 45 -25.41 10.33 -3.46
N LYS A 46 -26.39 9.85 -4.23
CA LYS A 46 -27.83 9.91 -3.92
C LYS A 46 -28.31 8.59 -3.37
N TYR A 47 -29.15 8.66 -2.33
CA TYR A 47 -29.77 7.48 -1.73
C TYR A 47 -30.57 6.68 -2.78
N GLY A 48 -30.46 5.35 -2.72
CA GLY A 48 -31.19 4.43 -3.59
C GLY A 48 -30.55 4.19 -4.97
N LYS A 49 -29.42 4.84 -5.29
CA LYS A 49 -28.60 4.46 -6.44
C LYS A 49 -27.57 3.41 -6.05
N GLU A 50 -27.48 2.34 -6.84
CA GLU A 50 -26.51 1.27 -6.67
C GLU A 50 -25.22 1.56 -7.44
N PHE A 51 -24.10 0.97 -7.00
CA PHE A 51 -22.84 1.01 -7.73
C PHE A 51 -22.95 0.22 -9.05
N PRO A 52 -22.23 0.62 -10.10
CA PRO A 52 -22.27 -0.11 -11.37
C PRO A 52 -21.63 -1.50 -11.21
N ASN A 53 -22.06 -2.46 -12.03
CA ASN A 53 -21.47 -3.82 -12.07
C ASN A 53 -19.94 -3.81 -12.36
N SER A 54 -19.43 -2.74 -12.96
CA SER A 54 -18.01 -2.54 -13.26
C SER A 54 -17.22 -1.88 -12.12
N PHE A 55 -17.87 -1.53 -10.99
CA PHE A 55 -17.28 -0.73 -9.92
C PHE A 55 -15.96 -1.34 -9.41
N GLU A 56 -15.94 -2.63 -9.09
CA GLU A 56 -14.72 -3.30 -8.61
C GLU A 56 -13.56 -3.17 -9.61
N SER A 57 -13.85 -3.35 -10.90
CA SER A 57 -12.84 -3.21 -11.96
C SER A 57 -12.32 -1.77 -12.08
N LEU A 58 -13.19 -0.78 -11.85
CA LEU A 58 -12.81 0.63 -11.84
C LEU A 58 -11.95 0.97 -10.61
N VAL A 59 -12.30 0.47 -9.43
CA VAL A 59 -11.50 0.65 -8.21
C VAL A 59 -10.12 0.01 -8.36
N LYS A 60 -10.02 -1.22 -8.87
CA LYS A 60 -8.74 -1.87 -9.18
C LYS A 60 -7.89 -1.03 -10.13
N LYS A 61 -8.49 -0.46 -11.17
CA LYS A 61 -7.83 0.43 -12.11
C LYS A 61 -7.32 1.71 -11.44
N ILE A 62 -8.13 2.33 -10.58
CA ILE A 62 -7.75 3.53 -9.80
C ILE A 62 -6.56 3.21 -8.89
N CYS A 63 -6.66 2.17 -8.06
CA CYS A 63 -5.61 1.76 -7.14
C CYS A 63 -4.30 1.44 -7.85
N LYS A 64 -4.34 0.71 -8.97
CA LYS A 64 -3.15 0.45 -9.78
C LYS A 64 -2.45 1.73 -10.24
N TYR A 65 -3.20 2.69 -10.78
CA TYR A 65 -2.61 3.93 -11.25
C TYR A 65 -2.06 4.81 -10.12
N LEU A 66 -2.74 4.87 -8.98
CA LEU A 66 -2.23 5.56 -7.80
C LEU A 66 -0.96 4.89 -7.25
N PHE A 67 -0.88 3.56 -7.28
CA PHE A 67 0.34 2.83 -6.94
C PHE A 67 1.52 3.24 -7.82
N HIS A 68 1.32 3.33 -9.15
CA HIS A 68 2.38 3.76 -10.07
C HIS A 68 2.93 5.15 -9.70
N VAL A 69 2.08 6.09 -9.29
CA VAL A 69 2.49 7.43 -8.88
C VAL A 69 3.27 7.37 -7.56
N LEU A 70 2.78 6.63 -6.55
CA LEU A 70 3.49 6.45 -5.29
C LEU A 70 4.88 5.83 -5.48
N ALA A 71 4.96 4.73 -6.25
CA ALA A 71 6.22 4.07 -6.54
C ALA A 71 7.19 5.00 -7.31
N HIS A 72 6.67 5.84 -8.20
CA HIS A 72 7.48 6.84 -8.89
C HIS A 72 8.05 7.89 -7.92
N ILE A 73 7.25 8.40 -6.99
CA ILE A 73 7.71 9.36 -5.98
C ILE A 73 8.86 8.77 -5.14
N TYR A 74 8.72 7.52 -4.65
CA TYR A 74 9.80 6.86 -3.91
C TYR A 74 11.05 6.63 -4.73
N SER A 75 10.91 6.13 -5.96
CA SER A 75 12.08 5.78 -6.79
C SER A 75 12.83 7.01 -7.30
N SER A 76 12.13 8.10 -7.62
CA SER A 76 12.67 9.22 -8.40
C SER A 76 12.75 10.53 -7.63
N HIS A 77 11.96 10.72 -6.57
CA HIS A 77 11.79 12.00 -5.88
C HIS A 77 11.90 11.91 -4.34
N PHE A 78 12.46 10.82 -3.82
CA PHE A 78 12.59 10.64 -2.37
C PHE A 78 13.55 11.64 -1.73
N LYS A 79 14.61 12.06 -2.45
CA LYS A 79 15.58 13.06 -1.94
C LYS A 79 14.91 14.41 -1.69
N GLU A 80 14.04 14.82 -2.59
CA GLU A 80 13.25 16.04 -2.52
C GLU A 80 12.20 15.93 -1.39
N THR A 81 11.54 14.78 -1.28
CA THR A 81 10.60 14.50 -0.19
C THR A 81 11.28 14.58 1.18
N LEU A 82 12.54 14.10 1.28
CA LEU A 82 13.35 14.20 2.48
C LEU A 82 13.75 15.64 2.78
N ALA A 83 14.19 16.41 1.76
CA ALA A 83 14.58 17.81 1.90
C ALA A 83 13.42 18.71 2.35
N LEU A 84 12.19 18.35 2.01
CA LEU A 84 10.96 19.03 2.44
C LEU A 84 10.39 18.48 3.76
N GLU A 85 11.07 17.52 4.40
CA GLU A 85 10.61 16.85 5.63
C GLU A 85 9.23 16.15 5.48
N LEU A 86 8.85 15.76 4.26
CA LEU A 86 7.57 15.12 3.95
C LEU A 86 7.59 13.59 4.01
N HIS A 87 8.77 12.99 4.22
CA HIS A 87 8.98 11.54 4.14
C HIS A 87 8.10 10.75 5.15
N GLY A 88 7.85 11.28 6.35
CA GLY A 88 6.95 10.65 7.32
C GLY A 88 5.50 10.56 6.85
N HIS A 89 5.01 11.60 6.16
CA HIS A 89 3.68 11.62 5.56
C HIS A 89 3.59 10.62 4.40
N LEU A 90 4.63 10.60 3.54
CA LEU A 90 4.71 9.66 2.42
C LEU A 90 4.71 8.21 2.92
N ASN A 91 5.46 7.90 3.98
CA ASN A 91 5.50 6.57 4.59
C ASN A 91 4.14 6.15 5.14
N THR A 92 3.48 7.01 5.91
CA THR A 92 2.15 6.72 6.45
C THR A 92 1.13 6.46 5.34
N LEU A 93 1.14 7.33 4.32
CA LEU A 93 0.27 7.17 3.15
C LEU A 93 0.53 5.85 2.43
N TYR A 94 1.81 5.52 2.17
CA TYR A 94 2.19 4.29 1.50
C TYR A 94 1.81 3.05 2.30
N THR A 95 2.11 3.01 3.60
CA THR A 95 1.79 1.88 4.47
C THR A 95 0.29 1.64 4.53
N HIS A 96 -0.51 2.69 4.71
CA HIS A 96 -1.97 2.56 4.69
C HIS A 96 -2.46 2.05 3.33
N PHE A 97 -1.94 2.61 2.24
CA PHE A 97 -2.32 2.24 0.88
C PHE A 97 -1.99 0.78 0.55
N ILE A 98 -0.76 0.32 0.84
CA ILE A 98 -0.33 -1.04 0.52
C ILE A 98 -1.09 -2.10 1.33
N LEU A 99 -1.40 -1.81 2.59
CA LEU A 99 -2.23 -2.68 3.43
C LEU A 99 -3.66 -2.77 2.87
N PHE A 100 -4.24 -1.63 2.48
CA PHE A 100 -5.58 -1.57 1.91
C PHE A 100 -5.70 -2.34 0.59
N ILE A 101 -4.78 -2.12 -0.36
CA ILE A 101 -4.86 -2.83 -1.66
C ILE A 101 -4.58 -4.33 -1.53
N ARG A 102 -3.81 -4.76 -0.52
CA ARG A 102 -3.57 -6.18 -0.22
C ARG A 102 -4.81 -6.84 0.39
N GLU A 103 -5.42 -6.22 1.40
CA GLU A 103 -6.62 -6.73 2.07
C GLU A 103 -7.74 -7.01 1.07
N PHE A 104 -7.97 -6.09 0.14
CA PHE A 104 -9.05 -6.19 -0.85
C PHE A 104 -8.61 -6.73 -2.22
N ASN A 105 -7.36 -7.19 -2.35
CA ASN A 105 -6.80 -7.71 -3.61
C ASN A 105 -7.01 -6.76 -4.81
N LEU A 106 -6.73 -5.47 -4.62
CA LEU A 106 -7.03 -4.41 -5.58
C LEU A 106 -5.96 -4.22 -6.66
N VAL A 107 -4.75 -4.69 -6.41
CA VAL A 107 -3.61 -4.62 -7.33
C VAL A 107 -2.93 -5.99 -7.35
N ASP A 108 -2.47 -6.42 -8.53
CA ASP A 108 -1.76 -7.70 -8.67
C ASP A 108 -0.47 -7.65 -7.84
N LEU A 109 -0.21 -8.70 -7.06
CA LEU A 109 1.01 -8.81 -6.27
C LEU A 109 2.26 -8.60 -7.13
N LYS A 110 2.25 -9.10 -8.38
CA LYS A 110 3.36 -8.93 -9.32
C LYS A 110 3.70 -7.46 -9.58
N GLU A 111 2.69 -6.60 -9.64
CA GLU A 111 2.89 -5.15 -9.82
C GLU A 111 3.47 -4.51 -8.55
N THR A 112 3.09 -5.00 -7.37
CA THR A 112 3.58 -4.45 -6.10
C THR A 112 5.00 -4.88 -5.73
N THR A 113 5.52 -5.96 -6.35
CA THR A 113 6.84 -6.54 -5.99
C THR A 113 8.01 -5.57 -6.09
N ILE A 114 7.93 -4.57 -6.97
CA ILE A 114 8.97 -3.53 -7.11
C ILE A 114 9.18 -2.69 -5.85
N MET A 115 8.26 -2.77 -4.90
CA MET A 115 8.29 -2.04 -3.63
C MET A 115 8.27 -2.99 -2.41
N ASP A 116 8.52 -4.29 -2.59
CA ASP A 116 8.48 -5.28 -1.50
C ASP A 116 9.48 -4.96 -0.39
N ASP A 117 10.73 -4.63 -0.73
CA ASP A 117 11.76 -4.26 0.25
C ASP A 117 11.32 -3.08 1.14
N LEU A 118 10.72 -2.05 0.52
CA LEU A 118 10.19 -0.90 1.27
C LEU A 118 9.01 -1.32 2.15
N THR A 119 8.12 -2.15 1.61
CA THR A 119 6.94 -2.64 2.32
C THR A 119 7.33 -3.43 3.55
N GLU A 120 8.34 -4.30 3.44
CA GLU A 120 8.87 -5.06 4.57
C GLU A 120 9.38 -4.15 5.68
N VAL A 121 10.22 -3.15 5.33
CA VAL A 121 10.80 -2.23 6.32
C VAL A 121 9.71 -1.39 7.03
N LEU A 122 8.78 -0.83 6.26
CA LEU A 122 7.74 0.04 6.81
C LEU A 122 6.68 -0.73 7.62
N CYS A 123 6.30 -1.93 7.20
CA CYS A 123 5.32 -2.74 7.92
C CYS A 123 5.92 -3.45 9.14
N SER A 124 7.20 -3.82 9.12
CA SER A 124 7.87 -4.45 10.27
C SER A 124 8.13 -3.48 11.42
N SER A 125 8.23 -2.18 11.12
CA SER A 125 8.45 -1.13 12.13
C SER A 125 7.23 -0.87 13.02
N SER A 126 6.04 -1.32 12.62
CA SER A 126 4.80 -1.16 13.40
C SER A 126 4.60 -2.20 14.50
N GLY A 127 5.48 -3.22 14.61
CA GLY A 127 5.31 -4.37 15.50
C GLY A 127 6.41 -4.59 16.55
N SER A 128 7.47 -3.79 16.58
CA SER A 128 8.61 -4.03 17.49
C SER A 128 8.60 -3.08 18.69
N SER A 129 7.66 -3.30 19.60
CA SER A 129 7.74 -2.82 20.99
C SER A 129 7.21 -3.90 21.92
N SER A 130 7.95 -5.01 22.03
CA SER A 130 8.01 -5.87 23.22
C SER A 130 8.82 -7.14 22.94
N ASN A 131 10.03 -7.21 23.49
CA ASN A 131 10.40 -8.38 24.30
C ASN A 131 11.64 -8.06 25.15
N GLY A 132 11.41 -7.61 26.38
CA GLY A 132 12.39 -7.73 27.44
C GLY A 132 12.49 -9.20 27.84
N SER A 133 13.56 -9.88 27.42
CA SER A 133 13.86 -11.24 27.84
C SER A 133 14.25 -11.26 29.32
N GLY A 134 13.27 -11.52 30.19
CA GLY A 134 13.49 -11.91 31.58
C GLY A 134 14.15 -13.29 31.62
N ASN A 135 15.41 -13.32 32.02
CA ASN A 135 16.21 -14.53 32.15
C ASN A 135 15.77 -15.32 33.39
N GLY A 136 14.99 -16.38 33.21
CA GLY A 136 14.63 -17.32 34.25
C GLY A 136 15.80 -18.24 34.60
N SER A 137 16.43 -18.02 35.75
CA SER A 137 17.38 -18.97 36.34
C SER A 137 16.70 -19.71 37.48
N SER A 138 16.33 -20.97 37.25
CA SER A 138 15.89 -21.90 38.27
C SER A 138 17.09 -22.65 38.84
N ASN A 139 17.31 -22.58 40.16
CA ASN A 139 18.14 -23.58 40.83
C ASN A 139 17.68 -23.86 42.28
N SER A 140 17.53 -25.16 42.55
CA SER A 140 17.65 -25.90 43.82
C SER A 140 16.82 -25.52 45.06
N ALA A 141 16.06 -26.49 45.59
CA ALA A 141 16.46 -27.33 46.75
C ALA A 141 15.23 -28.05 47.34
N GLY A 142 15.38 -29.33 47.68
CA GLY A 142 14.28 -30.20 48.12
C GLY A 142 14.02 -30.21 49.64
N ALA A 143 12.92 -30.87 50.03
CA ALA A 143 12.81 -31.74 51.22
C ALA A 143 11.39 -32.35 51.37
N GLN A 144 11.36 -33.67 51.44
CA GLN A 144 10.60 -34.55 52.36
C GLN A 144 9.04 -34.57 52.41
N ASN A 145 8.51 -35.75 52.01
CA ASN A 145 7.57 -36.64 52.70
C ASN A 145 6.35 -36.05 53.46
N HIS A 146 5.14 -36.51 53.13
CA HIS A 146 4.42 -37.54 53.92
C HIS A 146 2.96 -37.74 53.40
N VAL A 147 2.54 -39.01 53.40
CA VAL A 147 1.25 -39.57 52.94
C VAL A 147 0.13 -39.34 53.96
N LYS A 148 -1.11 -39.02 53.51
CA LYS A 148 -2.33 -39.80 53.82
C LYS A 148 -3.61 -39.30 53.14
N GLU A 149 -4.39 -40.29 52.69
CA GLU A 149 -5.77 -40.26 52.21
C GLU A 149 -6.74 -39.50 53.12
N ARG A 150 -7.70 -38.78 52.53
CA ARG A 150 -9.09 -39.24 52.31
C ARG A 150 -9.89 -38.16 51.59
#